data_AF-H9BJQ8-F1
#
_entry.id   AF-H9BJQ8-F1
#
_cell.length_a   1.000
_cell.length_b   1.000
_cell.length_c   1.000
_cell.angle_alpha   90.00
_cell.angle_beta   90.00
_cell.angle_gamma   90.00
#
_symmetry.space_group_name_H-M   'P 1'
#
loop_
_entity.id
_entity.type
_entity.pdbx_description
1 polymer ?
#
loop_
_entity_poly.entity_id
_entity_poly.type
_entity_poly.pdbx_seq_one_letter_code
_entity_poly.pdbx_strand_id
1 'polypeptide(L)'
;YKYPGWYDKYGKWWENYNRLATPNGHNPIVFEDVDYVYPIRCWTCMVPCLVREDMVTAEVDGQHRAYCHEVCRWTDVEAFRPTYQGRET
;
A
#
# COMPACT_ATOMS: atom_id res chain seq x y z
N TYR A 1 -11.31 -6.39 -21.97
CA TYR A 1 -9.93 -6.92 -21.82
C TYR A 1 -8.92 -5.78 -21.97
N LYS A 2 -8.72 -4.98 -20.92
CA LYS A 2 -7.77 -3.84 -20.94
C LYS A 2 -6.45 -4.15 -20.23
N TYR A 3 -6.47 -5.15 -19.36
CA TYR A 3 -5.34 -5.59 -18.56
C TYR A 3 -5.25 -7.13 -18.65
N PRO A 4 -4.50 -7.66 -19.64
CA PRO A 4 -4.17 -9.08 -19.71
C PRO A 4 -3.61 -9.58 -18.36
N GLY A 5 -4.10 -10.73 -17.86
CA GLY A 5 -3.66 -11.31 -16.57
C GLY A 5 -4.25 -10.66 -15.32
N TRP A 6 -5.09 -9.64 -15.44
CA TRP A 6 -5.70 -8.98 -14.27
C TRP A 6 -6.53 -9.93 -13.42
N TYR A 7 -7.34 -10.78 -14.05
CA TYR A 7 -8.19 -11.72 -13.33
C TYR A 7 -7.35 -12.80 -12.63
N ASP A 8 -6.29 -13.29 -13.27
CA ASP A 8 -5.40 -14.28 -12.67
C ASP A 8 -4.70 -13.74 -11.42
N LYS A 9 -4.37 -12.44 -11.40
CA LYS A 9 -3.72 -11.79 -10.25
C LYS A 9 -4.69 -11.29 -9.19
N TYR A 10 -5.82 -10.69 -9.57
CA TYR A 10 -6.71 -9.95 -8.66
C TYR A 10 -8.13 -10.52 -8.57
N GLY A 11 -8.51 -11.44 -9.45
CA GLY A 11 -9.88 -11.93 -9.57
C GLY A 11 -10.41 -12.57 -8.30
N LYS A 12 -9.63 -13.48 -7.70
CA LYS A 12 -10.01 -14.16 -6.45
C LYS A 12 -10.25 -13.20 -5.29
N TRP A 13 -9.45 -12.14 -5.19
CA TRP A 13 -9.65 -11.10 -4.18
C TRP A 13 -10.99 -10.39 -4.37
N TRP A 14 -11.35 -10.04 -5.61
CA TRP A 14 -12.63 -9.39 -5.90
C TRP A 14 -13.83 -10.30 -5.73
N GLU A 15 -13.71 -11.60 -6.02
CA GLU A 15 -14.76 -12.58 -5.74
C GLU A 15 -15.03 -12.69 -4.24
N ASN A 16 -13.95 -12.77 -3.45
CA ASN A 16 -14.01 -12.75 -2.00
C ASN A 16 -14.64 -11.46 -1.45
N TYR A 17 -14.23 -10.31 -1.97
CA TYR A 17 -14.82 -9.02 -1.60
C TYR A 17 -16.32 -8.96 -1.94
N ASN A 18 -16.71 -9.45 -3.12
CA ASN A 18 -18.10 -9.46 -3.58
C ASN A 18 -19.01 -10.36 -2.73
N ARG A 19 -18.49 -11.46 -2.16
CA ARG A 19 -19.24 -12.30 -1.20
C ARG A 19 -19.71 -11.49 0.02
N LEU A 20 -18.94 -10.49 0.43
CA LEU A 20 -19.24 -9.63 1.57
C LEU A 20 -20.10 -8.41 1.23
N ALA A 21 -20.48 -8.21 -0.04
CA ALA A 21 -21.21 -7.02 -0.48
C ALA A 21 -22.67 -6.97 0.02
N THR A 22 -23.23 -8.11 0.45
CA THR A 22 -24.61 -8.20 0.94
C THR A 22 -24.63 -8.22 2.48
N PRO A 23 -25.41 -7.36 3.15
CA PRO A 23 -25.57 -7.42 4.60
C PRO A 23 -26.41 -8.64 5.03
N ASN A 24 -25.74 -9.75 5.36
CA ASN A 24 -26.37 -11.04 5.68
C ASN A 24 -25.80 -11.68 6.96
N GLY A 25 -25.18 -10.88 7.84
CA GLY A 25 -24.51 -11.36 9.07
C GLY A 25 -22.99 -11.45 8.97
N HIS A 26 -22.39 -11.08 7.84
CA HIS A 26 -20.93 -10.89 7.73
C HIS A 26 -20.41 -9.83 8.72
N ASN A 27 -19.23 -10.10 9.27
CA ASN A 27 -18.43 -9.16 10.04
C ASN A 27 -17.78 -8.12 9.11
N PRO A 28 -17.22 -7.03 9.66
CA PRO A 28 -16.30 -6.18 8.91
C PRO A 28 -15.20 -7.02 8.25
N ILE A 29 -14.79 -6.67 7.01
CA ILE A 29 -13.86 -7.45 6.18
C ILE A 29 -12.55 -7.86 6.88
N VAL A 30 -12.08 -7.05 7.83
CA VAL A 30 -10.87 -7.34 8.62
C VAL A 30 -11.00 -8.56 9.54
N PHE A 31 -12.23 -9.02 9.80
CA PHE A 31 -12.56 -10.19 10.63
C PHE A 31 -13.09 -11.37 9.80
N GLU A 32 -13.11 -11.25 8.48
CA GLU A 32 -13.58 -12.30 7.57
C GLU A 32 -12.41 -13.07 6.99
N ASP A 33 -12.57 -14.39 6.80
CA ASP A 33 -11.55 -15.25 6.17
C ASP A 33 -11.63 -15.15 4.64
N VAL A 34 -11.24 -13.98 4.13
CA VAL A 34 -11.40 -13.59 2.72
C VAL A 34 -10.09 -13.09 2.08
N ASP A 35 -8.95 -13.44 2.67
CA ASP A 35 -7.62 -13.03 2.20
C ASP A 35 -7.43 -11.49 2.20
N TYR A 36 -8.17 -10.80 3.07
CA TYR A 36 -7.95 -9.38 3.34
C TYR A 36 -6.92 -9.23 4.45
N VAL A 37 -5.91 -8.39 4.20
CA VAL A 37 -4.90 -8.04 5.18
C VAL A 37 -4.79 -6.53 5.21
N TYR A 38 -5.00 -5.95 6.40
CA TYR A 38 -5.01 -4.50 6.59
C TYR A 38 -3.67 -3.89 6.18
N PRO A 39 -3.65 -2.97 5.19
CA PRO A 39 -2.41 -2.41 4.66
C PRO A 39 -1.81 -1.37 5.63
N ILE A 40 -0.48 -1.34 5.68
CA ILE A 40 0.21 -0.21 6.30
C ILE A 40 0.04 1.04 5.43
N ARG A 41 0.00 2.23 6.05
CA ARG A 41 -0.10 3.49 5.32
C ARG A 41 1.28 3.96 4.88
N CYS A 42 1.42 4.35 3.61
CA CYS A 42 2.63 4.98 3.10
C CYS A 42 2.87 6.32 3.81
N TRP A 43 4.11 6.54 4.25
CA TRP A 43 4.51 7.79 4.90
C TRP A 43 4.38 9.01 3.99
N THR A 44 4.77 8.86 2.72
CA THR A 44 4.88 9.98 1.79
C THR A 44 3.55 10.40 1.19
N CYS A 45 2.79 9.46 0.61
CA CYS A 45 1.56 9.78 -0.12
C CYS A 45 0.28 9.61 0.71
N MET A 46 0.39 9.07 1.93
CA MET A 46 -0.74 8.80 2.83
C MET A 46 -1.76 7.77 2.31
N VAL A 47 -1.48 7.11 1.17
CA VAL A 47 -2.28 6.02 0.61
C VAL A 47 -1.81 4.68 1.19
N PRO A 48 -2.70 3.67 1.33
CA PRO A 48 -2.28 2.35 1.78
C PRO A 48 -1.31 1.65 0.83
N CYS A 49 -0.33 0.93 1.38
CA CYS A 49 0.60 0.07 0.64
C CYS A 49 -0.11 -1.23 0.22
N LEU A 50 -0.91 -1.16 -0.85
CA LEU A 50 -1.75 -2.27 -1.31
C LEU A 50 -0.98 -3.35 -2.08
N VAL A 51 0.05 -2.97 -2.84
CA VAL A 51 0.90 -3.91 -3.57
C VAL A 51 2.10 -4.24 -2.68
N ARG A 52 2.11 -5.46 -2.13
CA ARG A 52 3.11 -5.87 -1.13
C ARG A 52 4.50 -5.99 -1.71
N GLU A 53 4.58 -6.38 -2.98
CA GLU A 53 5.81 -6.55 -3.73
C GLU A 53 6.56 -5.22 -3.95
N ASP A 54 5.83 -4.10 -3.95
CA ASP A 54 6.39 -2.75 -4.13
C ASP A 54 6.69 -2.05 -2.79
N MET A 55 6.27 -2.65 -1.67
CA MET A 55 6.43 -2.04 -0.36
C MET A 55 7.89 -2.04 0.07
N VAL A 56 8.39 -0.87 0.46
CA VAL A 56 9.74 -0.68 0.99
C VAL A 56 9.69 0.05 2.33
N THR A 57 10.78 -0.01 3.09
CA THR A 57 10.89 0.67 4.39
C THR A 57 12.22 1.41 4.53
N ALA A 58 12.27 2.37 5.43
CA ALA A 58 13.50 3.07 5.81
C ALA A 58 13.42 3.54 7.26
N GLU A 59 14.57 3.70 7.91
CA GLU A 59 14.66 4.43 9.17
C GLU A 59 15.03 5.89 8.86
N VAL A 60 14.17 6.82 9.26
CA VAL A 60 14.35 8.26 9.00
C VAL A 60 14.03 9.03 10.28
N ASP A 61 14.97 9.87 10.71
CA ASP A 61 14.85 10.67 11.94
C ASP A 61 14.53 9.80 13.18
N GLY A 62 15.12 8.60 13.26
CA GLY A 62 14.91 7.63 14.35
C GLY A 62 13.56 6.92 14.33
N GLN A 63 12.79 7.00 13.23
CA GLN A 63 11.51 6.31 13.06
C GLN A 63 11.56 5.33 11.89
N HIS A 64 11.07 4.11 12.10
CA HIS A 64 10.86 3.15 11.02
C HIS A 64 9.60 3.52 10.24
N ARG A 65 9.75 3.87 8.96
CA ARG A 65 8.69 4.30 8.05
C ARG A 65 8.50 3.28 6.93
N ALA A 66 7.27 3.17 6.44
CA ALA A 66 6.89 2.31 5.31
C ALA A 66 6.43 3.14 4.13
N TYR A 67 6.70 2.67 2.91
CA TYR A 67 6.38 3.34 1.66
C TYR A 67 5.76 2.37 0.66
N CYS A 68 4.81 2.84 -0.15
CA CYS A 68 4.13 1.99 -1.12
C CYS A 68 4.94 1.73 -2.39
N HIS A 69 6.04 2.46 -2.60
CA HIS A 69 6.93 2.33 -3.76
C HIS A 69 8.28 3.01 -3.48
N GLU A 70 9.33 2.62 -4.21
CA GLU A 70 10.69 3.19 -4.07
C GLU A 70 10.73 4.70 -4.29
N VAL A 71 9.91 5.22 -5.20
CA VAL A 71 9.82 6.68 -5.43
C VAL A 71 9.25 7.41 -4.21
N CYS A 72 8.29 6.82 -3.50
CA CYS A 72 7.79 7.42 -2.26
C CYS A 72 8.86 7.44 -1.17
N ARG A 73 9.67 6.38 -1.07
CA ARG A 73 10.82 6.33 -0.16
C ARG A 73 11.84 7.40 -0.52
N TRP A 74 12.26 7.46 -1.78
CA TRP A 74 13.22 8.44 -2.27
C TRP A 74 12.78 9.89 -2.00
N THR A 75 11.49 10.18 -2.17
CA THR A 75 10.93 11.50 -1.88
C THR A 75 11.14 11.93 -0.42
N ASP A 76 10.93 11.02 0.54
CA ASP A 76 11.10 11.29 1.98
C ASP A 76 12.57 11.26 2.42
N VAL A 77 13.34 10.30 1.89
CA VAL A 77 14.72 10.03 2.31
C VAL A 77 15.73 10.99 1.67
N GLU A 78 15.48 11.44 0.44
CA GLU A 78 16.45 12.19 -0.36
C GLU A 78 15.90 13.53 -0.85
N ALA A 79 14.75 13.54 -1.53
CA ALA A 79 14.31 14.68 -2.34
C ALA A 79 13.91 15.92 -1.52
N PHE A 80 13.26 15.71 -0.37
CA PHE A 80 12.80 16.79 0.51
C PHE A 80 13.55 16.83 1.86
N ARG A 81 14.83 16.45 1.85
CA ARG A 81 15.73 16.72 2.97
C ARG A 81 16.22 18.16 2.90
N PRO A 82 16.60 18.80 4.03
CA PRO A 82 16.96 20.23 4.07
C PRO A 82 18.00 20.69 3.05
N THR A 83 18.80 19.76 2.52
CA THR A 83 19.68 20.00 1.40
C THR A 83 19.52 18.87 0.38
N TYR A 84 19.27 19.24 -0.87
CA TYR A 84 19.20 18.35 -2.02
C TYR A 84 20.20 18.80 -3.09
N GLN A 85 21.12 17.91 -3.47
CA GLN A 85 22.16 18.19 -4.48
C GLN A 85 22.94 19.50 -4.24
N GLY A 86 23.21 19.82 -2.98
CA GLY A 86 23.94 21.04 -2.58
C GLY A 86 23.11 22.33 -2.62
N ARG A 87 21.79 22.23 -2.73
CA ARG A 87 20.85 23.37 -2.65
C ARG A 87 19.86 23.15 -1.51
N GLU A 88 19.44 24.22 -0.87
CA GLU A 88 18.32 24.18 0.09
C GLU A 88 17.02 23.80 -0.65
N THR A 89 16.20 22.98 0.01
CA THR A 89 14.90 22.50 -0.49
C THR A 89 13.74 23.27 0.08
#